data_AF-A0A3D3FSW3-F1
#
_entry.id   AF-A0A3D3FSW3-F1
#
_cell.length_a   1.000
_cell.length_b   1.000
_cell.length_c   1.000
_cell.angle_alpha   90.00
_cell.angle_beta   90.00
_cell.angle_gamma   90.00
#
_symmetry.space_group_name_H-M   'P 1'
#
loop_
_entity.id
_entity.type
_entity.pdbx_description
1 polymer ?
#
loop_
_entity_poly.entity_id
_entity_poly.type
_entity_poly.pdbx_seq_one_letter_code
_entity_poly.pdbx_strand_id
1 'polypeptide(L)'
;MVRGLDLFRERFRDYKDAYVIIGGTACSIVMEGAGLDFRATKDIDIVLCVEALTPAFFHAFWVFVDEGRYAHCQKKTDKNILYRFSEPADLSFPYMLELFSRIPDIPGFEPTGYLTPIPAGEEASSLSAILLDTEYYDFLRRGVRITDGLPVARPEFIIPLKMKAWLDLSERRERGEEIDSRDIKKHLKDIPSLFRIVSPAAEIDLPESIANDMRLFLDRAYSQSPGIAELYDRIESFYHLKKSEGTK
;
A
#
# COMPACT_ATOMS: atom_id res chain seq x y z
N MET A 1 -13.75 -8.38 -6.55
CA MET A 1 -12.82 -8.69 -7.66
C MET A 1 -12.35 -7.42 -8.39
N VAL A 2 -11.04 -7.20 -8.40
CA VAL A 2 -10.38 -6.06 -9.06
C VAL A 2 -10.20 -6.38 -10.55
N ARG A 3 -10.61 -5.46 -11.42
CA ARG A 3 -10.50 -5.64 -12.87
C ARG A 3 -9.05 -5.87 -13.29
N GLY A 4 -8.82 -6.86 -14.18
CA GLY A 4 -7.51 -7.15 -14.76
C GLY A 4 -6.50 -7.80 -13.82
N LEU A 5 -6.89 -8.14 -12.59
CA LEU A 5 -5.99 -8.76 -11.62
C LEU A 5 -5.53 -10.15 -12.05
N ASP A 6 -6.40 -10.93 -12.71
CA ASP A 6 -6.05 -12.26 -13.20
C ASP A 6 -5.01 -12.20 -14.31
N LEU A 7 -5.17 -11.25 -15.25
CA LEU A 7 -4.19 -10.99 -16.30
C LEU A 7 -2.85 -10.56 -15.69
N PHE A 8 -2.87 -9.65 -14.71
CA PHE A 8 -1.66 -9.25 -14.00
C PHE A 8 -0.99 -10.44 -13.32
N ARG A 9 -1.74 -11.29 -12.61
CA ARG A 9 -1.23 -12.51 -11.98
C ARG A 9 -0.54 -13.45 -12.98
N GLU A 10 -1.16 -13.66 -14.14
CA GLU A 10 -0.60 -14.52 -15.19
C GLU A 10 0.69 -13.95 -15.75
N ARG A 11 0.72 -12.65 -16.06
CA ARG A 11 1.87 -11.98 -16.70
C ARG A 11 3.07 -11.83 -15.78
N PHE A 12 2.85 -11.72 -14.47
CA PHE A 12 3.91 -11.53 -13.48
C PHE A 12 4.22 -12.77 -12.62
N ARG A 13 3.73 -13.95 -13.04
CA ARG A 13 3.87 -15.22 -12.29
C ARG A 13 5.32 -15.61 -11.96
N ASP A 14 6.28 -15.23 -12.79
CA ASP A 14 7.69 -15.59 -12.62
C ASP A 14 8.51 -14.49 -11.92
N TYR A 15 7.85 -13.41 -11.49
CA TYR A 15 8.49 -12.24 -10.87
C TYR A 15 7.96 -11.95 -9.47
N LYS A 16 7.45 -12.96 -8.75
CA LYS A 16 6.80 -12.77 -7.43
C LYS A 16 7.71 -12.18 -6.36
N ASP A 17 9.02 -12.29 -6.52
CA ASP A 17 10.00 -11.71 -5.59
C ASP A 17 10.29 -10.24 -5.89
N ALA A 18 9.92 -9.75 -7.08
CA ALA A 18 10.24 -8.42 -7.57
C ALA A 18 9.26 -7.33 -7.08
N TYR A 19 8.12 -7.73 -6.50
CA TYR A 19 7.08 -6.78 -6.10
C TYR A 19 6.19 -7.31 -4.97
N VAL A 20 5.45 -6.39 -4.35
CA VAL A 20 4.41 -6.67 -3.36
C VAL A 20 3.16 -5.87 -3.69
N ILE A 21 2.00 -6.53 -3.76
CA ILE A 21 0.71 -5.86 -3.85
C ILE A 21 0.30 -5.39 -2.46
N ILE A 22 -0.04 -4.11 -2.35
CA ILE A 22 -0.49 -3.46 -1.12
C ILE A 22 -1.83 -2.75 -1.32
N GLY A 23 -2.15 -1.82 -0.43
CA GLY A 23 -3.24 -0.87 -0.61
C GLY A 23 -4.61 -1.53 -0.71
N GLY A 24 -5.50 -0.97 -1.53
CA GLY A 24 -6.89 -1.44 -1.63
C GLY A 24 -6.98 -2.87 -2.17
N THR A 25 -6.14 -3.19 -3.16
CA THR A 25 -6.17 -4.49 -3.85
C THR A 25 -5.70 -5.60 -2.94
N ALA A 26 -4.63 -5.37 -2.16
CA ALA A 26 -4.21 -6.33 -1.15
C ALA A 26 -5.31 -6.62 -0.12
N CYS A 27 -5.98 -5.57 0.38
CA CYS A 27 -7.09 -5.71 1.32
C CYS A 27 -8.23 -6.56 0.71
N SER A 28 -8.58 -6.32 -0.56
CA SER A 28 -9.60 -7.11 -1.25
C SER A 28 -9.21 -8.59 -1.33
N ILE A 29 -7.97 -8.91 -1.72
CA ILE A 29 -7.49 -10.29 -1.86
C ILE A 29 -7.53 -11.03 -0.52
N VAL A 30 -7.01 -10.42 0.55
CA VAL A 30 -6.95 -11.09 1.86
C VAL A 30 -8.32 -11.25 2.52
N MET A 31 -9.24 -10.31 2.29
CA MET A 31 -10.62 -10.38 2.80
C MET A 31 -11.45 -11.43 2.04
N GLU A 32 -11.37 -11.44 0.70
CA GLU A 32 -12.02 -12.46 -0.13
C GLU A 32 -11.51 -13.86 0.24
N GLY A 33 -10.20 -14.02 0.48
CA GLY A 33 -9.61 -15.27 0.98
C GLY A 33 -10.12 -15.72 2.36
N ALA A 34 -10.65 -14.80 3.16
CA ALA A 34 -11.31 -15.07 4.44
C ALA A 34 -12.84 -15.18 4.33
N GLY A 35 -13.40 -15.16 3.11
CA GLY A 35 -14.85 -15.21 2.87
C GLY A 35 -15.59 -13.93 3.27
N LEU A 36 -14.90 -12.79 3.31
CA LEU A 36 -15.47 -11.49 3.67
C LEU A 36 -15.42 -10.52 2.48
N ASP A 37 -16.46 -9.70 2.36
CA ASP A 37 -16.47 -8.61 1.40
C ASP A 37 -15.55 -7.46 1.83
N PHE A 38 -14.97 -6.78 0.84
CA PHE A 38 -14.24 -5.53 1.02
C PHE A 38 -14.70 -4.49 0.01
N ARG A 39 -14.53 -3.20 0.33
CA ARG A 39 -14.93 -2.13 -0.59
C ARG A 39 -14.20 -2.26 -1.93
N ALA A 40 -14.89 -1.90 -3.02
CA ALA A 40 -14.27 -1.90 -4.34
C ALA A 40 -13.05 -0.95 -4.39
N THR A 41 -12.04 -1.38 -5.13
CA THR A 41 -10.86 -0.61 -5.51
C THR A 41 -10.61 -0.80 -7.00
N LYS A 42 -10.01 0.18 -7.65
CA LYS A 42 -9.63 0.10 -9.06
C LYS A 42 -8.12 0.09 -9.26
N ASP A 43 -7.38 0.41 -8.20
CA ASP A 43 -5.94 0.67 -8.23
C ASP A 43 -5.21 -0.57 -7.74
N ILE A 44 -4.22 -1.02 -8.51
CA ILE A 44 -3.24 -2.01 -8.07
C ILE A 44 -2.02 -1.24 -7.57
N ASP A 45 -1.92 -1.14 -6.25
CA ASP A 45 -0.80 -0.53 -5.54
C ASP A 45 0.35 -1.54 -5.43
N ILE A 46 1.50 -1.24 -6.03
CA ILE A 46 2.62 -2.17 -6.21
C ILE A 46 3.89 -1.56 -5.61
N VAL A 47 4.47 -2.19 -4.60
CA VAL A 47 5.79 -1.84 -4.08
C VAL A 47 6.85 -2.68 -4.79
N LEU A 48 7.84 -2.03 -5.39
CA LEU A 48 8.96 -2.72 -6.03
C LEU A 48 9.99 -3.16 -5.00
N CYS A 49 10.36 -4.45 -5.05
CA CYS A 49 11.42 -5.01 -4.22
C CYS A 49 12.76 -4.82 -4.93
N VAL A 50 13.40 -3.66 -4.72
CA VAL A 50 14.60 -3.23 -5.47
C VAL A 50 15.75 -4.23 -5.44
N GLU A 51 15.82 -5.07 -4.40
CA GLU A 51 16.84 -6.11 -4.23
C GLU A 51 16.65 -7.31 -5.18
N ALA A 52 15.45 -7.48 -5.73
CA ALA A 52 15.07 -8.60 -6.60
C ALA A 52 14.67 -8.15 -8.01
N LEU A 53 14.78 -6.85 -8.32
CA LEU A 53 14.49 -6.31 -9.64
C LEU A 53 15.53 -6.79 -10.66
N THR A 54 15.05 -7.20 -11.82
CA THR A 54 15.90 -7.63 -12.94
C THR A 54 15.48 -6.88 -14.21
N PRO A 55 16.39 -6.75 -15.21
CA PRO A 55 16.02 -6.22 -16.52
C PRO A 55 14.83 -6.96 -17.16
N ALA A 56 14.72 -8.27 -16.91
CA ALA A 56 13.62 -9.09 -17.40
C ALA A 56 12.26 -8.67 -16.80
N PHE A 57 12.22 -8.32 -15.51
CA PHE A 57 11.01 -7.79 -14.88
C PHE A 57 10.57 -6.47 -15.54
N PHE A 58 11.50 -5.53 -15.75
CA PHE A 58 11.15 -4.25 -16.39
C PHE A 58 10.71 -4.43 -17.84
N HIS A 59 11.37 -5.31 -18.59
CA HIS A 59 10.92 -5.64 -19.93
C HIS A 59 9.49 -6.20 -19.92
N ALA A 60 9.20 -7.18 -19.05
CA ALA A 60 7.85 -7.73 -18.91
C ALA A 60 6.82 -6.65 -18.50
N PHE A 61 7.22 -5.75 -17.60
CA PHE A 61 6.38 -4.64 -17.17
C PHE A 61 6.07 -3.64 -18.30
N TRP A 62 7.07 -3.24 -19.07
CA TRP A 62 6.86 -2.32 -20.19
C TRP A 62 6.06 -2.96 -21.33
N VAL A 63 6.28 -4.23 -21.62
CA VAL A 63 5.41 -4.98 -22.55
C VAL A 63 3.97 -4.99 -22.06
N PHE A 64 3.74 -5.21 -20.76
CA PHE A 64 2.40 -5.17 -20.17
C PHE A 64 1.73 -3.79 -20.31
N VAL A 65 2.47 -2.71 -20.04
CA VAL A 65 1.96 -1.33 -20.19
C VAL A 65 1.67 -1.00 -21.66
N ASP A 66 2.55 -1.40 -22.58
CA ASP A 66 2.39 -1.16 -24.02
C ASP A 66 1.17 -1.92 -24.59
N GLU A 67 1.03 -3.20 -24.27
CA GLU A 67 -0.13 -4.02 -24.66
C GLU A 67 -1.46 -3.43 -24.14
N GLY A 68 -1.45 -2.93 -22.89
CA GLY A 68 -2.61 -2.29 -22.27
C GLY A 68 -2.97 -0.92 -22.87
N ARG A 69 -2.02 -0.28 -23.57
CA ARG A 69 -2.16 1.06 -24.18
C ARG A 69 -2.79 2.07 -23.22
N TYR A 70 -2.14 2.25 -22.06
CA TYR A 70 -2.56 3.20 -21.03
C TYR A 70 -2.50 4.64 -21.57
N ALA A 71 -3.61 5.38 -21.44
CA ALA A 71 -3.70 6.76 -21.94
C ALA A 71 -2.90 7.74 -21.06
N HIS A 72 -2.77 7.45 -19.76
CA HIS A 72 -2.03 8.27 -18.82
C HIS A 72 -0.84 7.50 -18.26
N CYS A 73 0.36 7.94 -18.61
CA CYS A 73 1.62 7.41 -18.09
C CYS A 73 2.35 8.54 -17.36
N GLN A 74 2.33 8.51 -16.04
CA GLN A 74 2.77 9.63 -15.21
C GLN A 74 3.92 9.23 -14.29
N LYS A 75 4.79 10.21 -13.97
CA LYS A 75 5.90 10.08 -13.03
C LYS A 75 5.86 11.21 -12.00
N LYS A 76 6.16 10.87 -10.76
CA LYS A 76 6.60 11.83 -9.74
C LYS A 76 8.03 11.48 -9.33
N THR A 77 8.91 12.48 -9.29
CA THR A 77 10.36 12.36 -9.02
C THR A 77 10.84 13.34 -7.96
N ASP A 78 9.97 13.74 -7.04
CA ASP A 78 10.37 14.64 -5.95
C ASP A 78 11.07 13.82 -4.84
N LYS A 79 10.58 13.89 -3.60
CA LYS A 79 11.02 13.02 -2.52
C LYS A 79 10.65 11.55 -2.79
N ASN A 80 9.60 11.28 -3.58
CA ASN A 80 9.04 9.95 -3.80
C ASN A 80 9.05 9.58 -5.28
N ILE A 81 9.28 8.29 -5.60
CA ILE A 81 8.93 7.79 -6.92
C ILE A 81 7.57 7.14 -6.89
N LEU A 82 6.73 7.67 -7.77
CA LEU A 82 5.49 7.06 -8.16
C LEU A 82 5.46 7.02 -9.69
N TYR A 83 5.28 5.82 -10.25
CA TYR A 83 4.81 5.67 -11.61
C TYR A 83 3.34 5.31 -11.58
N ARG A 84 2.52 6.06 -12.33
CA ARG A 84 1.09 5.80 -12.45
C ARG A 84 0.75 5.53 -13.91
N PHE A 85 0.04 4.43 -14.15
CA PHE A 85 -0.49 4.07 -15.45
C PHE A 85 -2.01 3.91 -15.31
N SER A 86 -2.80 4.73 -15.99
CA SER A 86 -4.27 4.66 -15.89
C SER A 86 -4.97 4.78 -17.24
N GLU A 87 -6.22 4.33 -17.24
CA GLU A 87 -7.11 4.34 -18.41
C GLU A 87 -6.54 3.55 -19.60
N PRO A 88 -6.42 2.20 -19.47
CA PRO A 88 -6.01 1.36 -20.59
C PRO A 88 -7.08 1.35 -21.68
N ALA A 89 -6.63 1.33 -22.94
CA ALA A 89 -7.54 1.17 -24.08
C ALA A 89 -8.16 -0.24 -24.13
N ASP A 90 -7.43 -1.26 -23.66
CA ASP A 90 -7.94 -2.62 -23.53
C ASP A 90 -8.55 -2.83 -22.14
N LEU A 91 -9.85 -3.17 -22.10
CA LEU A 91 -10.56 -3.29 -20.83
C LEU A 91 -10.25 -4.58 -20.05
N SER A 92 -9.48 -5.52 -20.62
CA SER A 92 -8.94 -6.67 -19.88
C SER A 92 -7.83 -6.28 -18.90
N PHE A 93 -7.18 -5.14 -19.12
CA PHE A 93 -6.10 -4.65 -18.26
C PHE A 93 -6.61 -3.93 -17.00
N PRO A 94 -5.82 -3.91 -15.91
CA PRO A 94 -6.11 -3.13 -14.71
C PRO A 94 -6.37 -1.67 -15.02
N TYR A 95 -7.41 -1.09 -14.40
CA TYR A 95 -7.76 0.31 -14.64
C TYR A 95 -6.62 1.27 -14.26
N MET A 96 -5.95 1.01 -13.15
CA MET A 96 -4.81 1.80 -12.67
C MET A 96 -3.73 0.90 -12.05
N LEU A 97 -2.48 1.18 -12.40
CA LEU A 97 -1.27 0.64 -11.78
C LEU A 97 -0.53 1.78 -11.10
N GLU A 98 -0.20 1.62 -9.81
CA GLU A 98 0.67 2.54 -9.08
C GLU A 98 1.92 1.79 -8.61
N LEU A 99 3.10 2.19 -9.08
CA LEU A 99 4.37 1.58 -8.71
C LEU A 99 5.14 2.51 -7.78
N PHE A 100 5.46 1.99 -6.60
CA PHE A 100 6.25 2.64 -5.57
C PHE A 100 7.64 2.05 -5.52
N SER A 101 8.65 2.92 -5.47
CA SER A 101 10.05 2.53 -5.31
C SER A 101 10.74 3.41 -4.29
N ARG A 102 11.61 2.80 -3.49
CA ARG A 102 12.45 3.50 -2.50
C ARG A 102 13.71 4.15 -3.09
N ILE A 103 14.08 3.85 -4.35
CA ILE A 103 15.29 4.41 -4.99
C ILE A 103 14.93 5.23 -6.24
N PRO A 104 15.26 6.54 -6.32
CA PRO A 104 14.84 7.52 -7.35
C PRO A 104 15.18 7.11 -8.79
N ASP A 105 16.27 6.39 -8.95
CA ASP A 105 16.78 5.92 -10.23
C ASP A 105 16.91 4.41 -10.18
N ILE A 106 15.88 3.70 -10.65
CA ILE A 106 15.94 2.25 -10.80
C ILE A 106 16.75 1.94 -12.07
N PRO A 107 17.93 1.33 -11.97
CA PRO A 107 18.75 1.05 -13.15
C PRO A 107 18.00 0.12 -14.12
N GLY A 108 17.93 0.49 -15.39
CA GLY A 108 17.22 -0.27 -16.42
C GLY A 108 15.70 -0.03 -16.48
N PHE A 109 15.15 0.83 -15.62
CA PHE A 109 13.79 1.35 -15.78
C PHE A 109 13.79 2.59 -16.67
N GLU A 110 14.06 2.41 -17.96
CA GLU A 110 13.92 3.46 -18.96
C GLU A 110 12.50 3.41 -19.53
N PRO A 111 11.67 4.46 -19.32
CA PRO A 111 10.33 4.49 -19.90
C PRO A 111 10.40 4.46 -21.41
N THR A 112 9.63 3.57 -22.03
CA THR A 112 9.54 3.44 -23.49
C THR A 112 8.75 4.58 -24.17
N GLY A 113 8.43 5.65 -23.43
CA GLY A 113 7.68 6.81 -23.90
C GLY A 113 7.76 8.02 -22.98
N TYR A 114 7.02 9.09 -23.31
CA TYR A 114 6.97 10.31 -22.51
C TYR A 114 6.12 10.10 -21.25
N LEU A 115 6.76 10.14 -20.08
CA LEU A 115 6.05 10.23 -18.80
C LEU A 115 5.73 11.69 -18.50
N THR A 116 4.46 11.99 -18.20
CA THR A 116 4.04 13.33 -17.77
C THR A 116 4.11 13.45 -16.25
N PRO A 117 4.30 14.67 -15.69
CA PRO A 117 4.20 14.86 -14.25
C PRO A 117 2.80 14.52 -13.72
N ILE A 118 2.72 13.98 -12.50
CA ILE A 118 1.44 13.87 -11.78
C ILE A 118 0.94 15.28 -11.43
N PRO A 119 -0.32 15.65 -11.74
CA PRO A 119 -0.87 16.96 -11.39
C PRO A 119 -0.81 17.24 -9.89
N ALA A 120 -0.54 18.50 -9.53
CA ALA A 120 -0.57 18.94 -8.14
C ALA A 120 -1.95 18.71 -7.53
N GLY A 121 -2.00 18.12 -6.33
CA GLY A 121 -3.25 17.74 -5.65
C GLY A 121 -3.77 16.33 -5.98
N GLU A 122 -3.31 15.70 -7.07
CA GLU A 122 -3.57 14.27 -7.36
C GLU A 122 -2.50 13.33 -6.77
N GLU A 123 -1.59 13.92 -5.99
CA GLU A 123 -0.48 13.29 -5.28
C GLU A 123 -0.94 12.46 -4.07
N ALA A 124 -2.19 11.99 -4.08
CA ALA A 124 -2.93 11.42 -2.96
C ALA A 124 -2.34 10.12 -2.39
N SER A 125 -1.29 9.57 -2.97
CA SER A 125 -0.68 8.35 -2.46
C SER A 125 0.25 8.65 -1.28
N SER A 126 -0.35 8.84 -0.11
CA SER A 126 0.34 8.83 1.19
C SER A 126 1.18 7.56 1.37
N LEU A 127 0.78 6.44 0.73
CA LEU A 127 1.55 5.21 0.69
C LEU A 127 2.94 5.39 0.06
N SER A 128 3.09 6.22 -0.98
CA SER A 128 4.40 6.47 -1.58
C SER A 128 5.40 7.10 -0.60
N ALA A 129 4.94 8.01 0.27
CA ALA A 129 5.79 8.67 1.26
C ALA A 129 6.20 7.71 2.38
N ILE A 130 5.26 6.86 2.81
CA ILE A 130 5.47 5.87 3.86
C ILE A 130 6.53 4.85 3.44
N LEU A 131 6.50 4.40 2.19
CA LEU A 131 7.39 3.34 1.71
C LEU A 131 8.81 3.81 1.36
N LEU A 132 9.08 5.12 1.41
CA LEU A 132 10.45 5.62 1.40
C LEU A 132 11.14 5.45 2.74
N ASP A 133 10.36 5.42 3.82
CA ASP A 133 10.89 5.13 5.13
C ASP A 133 11.39 3.68 5.12
N THR A 134 12.69 3.53 5.43
CA THR A 134 13.35 2.22 5.37
C THR A 134 12.76 1.26 6.39
N GLU A 135 12.33 1.74 7.56
CA GLU A 135 11.71 0.89 8.57
C GLU A 135 10.34 0.39 8.11
N TYR A 136 9.53 1.24 7.48
CA TYR A 136 8.24 0.81 6.91
C TYR A 136 8.40 -0.14 5.70
N TYR A 137 9.38 0.10 4.83
CA TYR A 137 9.69 -0.79 3.71
C TYR A 137 10.12 -2.18 4.20
N ASP A 138 11.09 -2.24 5.13
CA ASP A 138 11.60 -3.48 5.68
C ASP A 138 10.52 -4.20 6.51
N PHE A 139 9.70 -3.45 7.26
CA PHE A 139 8.54 -3.98 7.96
C PHE A 139 7.55 -4.63 6.98
N LEU A 140 7.15 -3.92 5.92
CA LEU A 140 6.24 -4.45 4.91
C LEU A 140 6.78 -5.75 4.28
N ARG A 141 8.07 -5.77 3.93
CA ARG A 141 8.72 -6.92 3.30
C ARG A 141 8.68 -8.19 4.15
N ARG A 142 8.74 -8.08 5.48
CA ARG A 142 8.59 -9.22 6.40
C ARG A 142 7.18 -9.82 6.40
N GLY A 143 6.20 -9.02 5.98
CA GLY A 143 4.78 -9.36 5.97
C GLY A 143 4.23 -9.90 4.66
N VAL A 144 5.07 -10.27 3.69
CA VAL A 144 4.61 -10.69 2.36
C VAL A 144 4.25 -12.18 2.36
N ARG A 145 3.14 -12.54 1.72
CA ARG A 145 2.74 -13.92 1.48
C ARG A 145 2.21 -14.08 0.06
N ILE A 146 2.47 -15.25 -0.55
CA ILE A 146 1.80 -15.62 -1.80
C ILE A 146 0.35 -15.99 -1.50
N THR A 147 -0.58 -15.16 -1.95
CA THR A 147 -2.04 -15.38 -1.86
C THR A 147 -2.60 -15.37 -3.27
N ASP A 148 -3.28 -16.47 -3.65
CA ASP A 148 -3.81 -16.64 -5.00
C ASP A 148 -2.77 -16.31 -6.09
N GLY A 149 -1.57 -16.89 -5.96
CA GLY A 149 -0.47 -16.71 -6.90
C GLY A 149 0.23 -15.35 -6.87
N LEU A 150 -0.25 -14.36 -6.12
CA LEU A 150 0.30 -13.00 -6.04
C LEU A 150 1.06 -12.77 -4.72
N PRO A 151 2.19 -12.03 -4.72
CA PRO A 151 2.82 -11.56 -3.49
C PRO A 151 1.99 -10.43 -2.89
N VAL A 152 1.34 -10.68 -1.76
CA VAL A 152 0.40 -9.76 -1.11
C VAL A 152 0.85 -9.50 0.32
N ALA A 153 0.80 -8.24 0.75
CA ALA A 153 1.04 -7.88 2.14
C ALA A 153 -0.06 -8.46 3.04
N ARG A 154 0.34 -9.04 4.18
CA ARG A 154 -0.59 -9.59 5.15
C ARG A 154 -1.34 -8.48 5.92
N PRO A 155 -2.56 -8.75 6.45
CA PRO A 155 -3.34 -7.78 7.21
C PRO A 155 -2.57 -7.12 8.36
N GLU A 156 -1.77 -7.90 9.10
CA GLU A 156 -0.98 -7.43 10.24
C GLU A 156 0.08 -6.39 9.86
N PHE A 157 0.48 -6.37 8.59
CA PHE A 157 1.47 -5.43 8.07
C PHE A 157 0.80 -4.29 7.31
N ILE A 158 -0.38 -4.51 6.72
CA ILE A 158 -1.18 -3.45 6.08
C ILE A 158 -1.72 -2.45 7.12
N ILE A 159 -2.15 -2.93 8.30
CA ILE A 159 -2.78 -2.08 9.32
C ILE A 159 -1.87 -0.91 9.75
N PRO A 160 -0.59 -1.12 10.12
CA PRO A 160 0.33 -0.01 10.43
C PRO A 160 0.47 1.00 9.28
N LEU A 161 0.56 0.54 8.03
CA LEU A 161 0.61 1.42 6.86
C LEU A 161 -0.68 2.25 6.71
N LYS A 162 -1.86 1.67 6.99
CA LYS A 162 -3.14 2.40 6.98
C LYS A 162 -3.20 3.46 8.08
N MET A 163 -2.72 3.14 9.27
CA MET A 163 -2.66 4.07 10.40
C MET A 163 -1.75 5.26 10.08
N LYS A 164 -0.57 4.99 9.53
CA LYS A 164 0.36 6.03 9.11
C LYS A 164 -0.22 6.90 7.99
N ALA A 165 -0.83 6.29 6.98
CA ALA A 165 -1.49 7.03 5.90
C ALA A 165 -2.60 7.95 6.41
N TRP A 166 -3.34 7.52 7.43
CA TRP A 166 -4.34 8.36 8.08
C TRP A 166 -3.72 9.55 8.83
N LEU A 167 -2.63 9.33 9.58
CA LEU A 167 -1.91 10.40 10.28
C LEU A 167 -1.39 11.44 9.30
N ASP A 168 -0.67 11.00 8.27
CA ASP A 168 -0.04 11.88 7.29
C ASP A 168 -1.09 12.72 6.54
N LEU A 169 -2.20 12.11 6.09
CA LEU A 169 -3.27 12.86 5.41
C LEU A 169 -4.02 13.80 6.37
N SER A 170 -4.18 13.43 7.63
CA SER A 170 -4.83 14.29 8.64
C SER A 170 -3.97 15.52 8.96
N GLU A 171 -2.67 15.33 9.15
CA GLU A 171 -1.72 16.44 9.40
C GLU A 171 -1.61 17.38 8.20
N ARG A 172 -1.53 16.84 6.98
CA ARG A 172 -1.53 17.64 5.74
C ARG A 172 -2.77 18.51 5.65
N ARG A 173 -3.94 17.94 5.95
CA ARG A 173 -5.21 18.67 5.98
C ARG A 173 -5.23 19.75 7.07
N GLU A 174 -4.71 19.45 8.26
CA GLU A 174 -4.59 20.42 9.36
C GLU A 174 -3.67 21.60 9.01
N ARG A 175 -2.66 21.37 8.15
CA ARG A 175 -1.81 22.43 7.58
C ARG A 175 -2.46 23.22 6.44
N GLY A 176 -3.70 22.92 6.09
CA GLY A 176 -4.47 23.64 5.06
C GLY A 176 -4.29 23.11 3.64
N GLU A 177 -3.69 21.94 3.44
CA GLU A 177 -3.67 21.28 2.13
C GLU A 177 -5.08 20.80 1.74
N GLU A 178 -5.46 20.95 0.47
CA GLU A 178 -6.73 20.44 -0.05
C GLU A 178 -6.67 18.91 -0.18
N ILE A 179 -7.13 18.21 0.86
CA ILE A 179 -7.20 16.74 0.91
C ILE A 179 -8.66 16.30 0.90
N ASP A 180 -9.01 15.34 0.02
CA ASP A 180 -10.33 14.73 0.02
C ASP A 180 -10.57 13.97 1.33
N SER A 181 -11.60 14.37 2.09
CA SER A 181 -11.97 13.70 3.34
C SER A 181 -12.29 12.21 3.18
N ARG A 182 -12.67 11.76 1.97
CA ARG A 182 -12.91 10.35 1.64
C ARG A 182 -11.62 9.54 1.71
N ASP A 183 -10.47 10.13 1.33
CA ASP A 183 -9.18 9.47 1.40
C ASP A 183 -8.71 9.28 2.84
N ILE A 184 -8.97 10.24 3.73
CA ILE A 184 -8.72 10.04 5.16
C ILE A 184 -9.66 8.95 5.72
N LYS A 185 -10.96 9.05 5.43
CA LYS A 185 -11.97 8.14 5.98
C LYS A 185 -11.80 6.69 5.52
N LYS A 186 -11.32 6.43 4.30
CA LYS A 186 -11.13 5.05 3.82
C LYS A 186 -10.07 4.31 4.64
N HIS A 187 -8.94 4.94 4.97
CA HIS A 187 -7.90 4.31 5.80
C HIS A 187 -8.42 3.95 7.19
N LEU A 188 -9.18 4.86 7.81
CA LEU A 188 -9.80 4.65 9.11
C LEU A 188 -10.81 3.49 9.12
N LYS A 189 -11.61 3.37 8.05
CA LYS A 189 -12.64 2.32 7.90
C LYS A 189 -12.06 0.94 7.54
N ASP A 190 -10.94 0.91 6.83
CA ASP A 190 -10.30 -0.33 6.41
C ASP A 190 -9.73 -1.11 7.64
N ILE A 191 -9.28 -0.40 8.68
CA ILE A 191 -8.60 -0.99 9.86
C ILE A 191 -9.49 -2.00 10.61
N PRO A 192 -10.73 -1.68 11.06
CA PRO A 192 -11.56 -2.67 11.73
C PRO A 192 -11.88 -3.89 10.88
N SER A 193 -12.01 -3.71 9.56
CA SER A 193 -12.27 -4.81 8.63
C SER A 193 -11.08 -5.77 8.55
N LEU A 194 -9.87 -5.22 8.38
CA LEU A 194 -8.62 -6.00 8.37
C LEU A 194 -8.34 -6.68 9.71
N PHE A 195 -8.63 -6.00 10.82
CA PHE A 195 -8.40 -6.55 12.16
C PHE A 195 -9.28 -7.78 12.48
N ARG A 196 -10.35 -8.04 11.71
CA ARG A 196 -11.16 -9.26 11.85
C ARG A 196 -10.44 -10.52 11.37
N ILE A 197 -9.42 -10.38 10.53
CA ILE A 197 -8.73 -11.48 9.84
C ILE A 197 -7.25 -11.57 10.19
N VAL A 198 -6.78 -10.77 11.15
CA VAL A 198 -5.42 -10.93 11.69
C VAL A 198 -5.31 -12.29 12.38
N SER A 199 -4.18 -12.97 12.17
CA SER A 199 -3.92 -14.24 12.82
C SER A 199 -3.59 -14.00 14.30
N PRO A 200 -4.33 -14.57 15.27
CA PRO A 200 -4.04 -14.39 16.70
C PRO A 200 -2.66 -14.93 17.11
N ALA A 201 -2.10 -15.86 16.33
CA ALA A 201 -0.78 -16.44 16.54
C ALA A 201 0.34 -15.68 15.79
N ALA A 202 0.02 -14.56 15.13
CA ALA A 202 1.04 -13.77 14.46
C ALA A 202 1.90 -13.02 15.47
N GLU A 203 3.19 -13.31 15.48
CA GLU A 203 4.17 -12.52 16.21
C GLU A 203 4.67 -11.41 15.29
N ILE A 204 4.41 -10.15 15.67
CA ILE A 204 4.81 -8.98 14.90
C ILE A 204 5.90 -8.24 15.66
N ASP A 205 7.14 -8.38 15.18
CA ASP A 205 8.26 -7.57 15.65
C ASP A 205 8.16 -6.16 15.05
N LEU A 206 7.63 -5.23 15.85
CA LEU A 206 7.30 -3.89 15.43
C LEU A 206 8.44 -2.91 15.75
N PRO A 207 9.03 -2.23 14.75
CA PRO A 207 9.98 -1.15 15.00
C PRO A 207 9.36 -0.05 15.88
N GLU A 208 10.15 0.54 16.76
CA GLU A 208 9.66 1.51 17.74
C GLU A 208 9.10 2.78 17.08
N SER A 209 9.60 3.20 15.93
CA SER A 209 9.05 4.30 15.15
C SER A 209 7.61 4.01 14.68
N ILE A 210 7.38 2.83 14.11
CA ILE A 210 6.07 2.36 13.67
C ILE A 210 5.14 2.19 14.89
N ALA A 211 5.65 1.66 16.00
CA ALA A 211 4.89 1.55 17.26
C ALA A 211 4.43 2.93 17.76
N ASN A 212 5.30 3.95 17.69
CA ASN A 212 4.95 5.31 18.07
C ASN A 212 3.90 5.95 17.15
N ASP A 213 4.01 5.75 15.83
CA ASP A 213 2.97 6.17 14.89
C ASP A 213 1.63 5.48 15.22
N MET A 214 1.63 4.18 15.51
CA MET A 214 0.40 3.45 15.86
C MET A 214 -0.23 3.94 17.16
N ARG A 215 0.57 4.23 18.20
CA ARG A 215 0.08 4.83 19.45
C ARG A 215 -0.55 6.19 19.19
N LEU A 216 0.13 7.06 18.44
CA LEU A 216 -0.39 8.38 18.08
C LEU A 216 -1.69 8.28 17.28
N PHE A 217 -1.75 7.33 16.34
CA PHE A 217 -2.98 7.04 15.60
C PHE A 217 -4.11 6.65 16.54
N LEU A 218 -3.89 5.68 17.44
CA LEU A 218 -4.90 5.19 18.37
C LEU A 218 -5.45 6.33 19.23
N ASP A 219 -4.58 7.17 19.79
CA ASP A 219 -4.97 8.31 20.63
C ASP A 219 -5.80 9.35 19.84
N ARG A 220 -5.39 9.69 18.61
CA ARG A 220 -6.10 10.66 17.77
C ARG A 220 -7.40 10.12 17.21
N ALA A 221 -7.44 8.84 16.84
CA ALA A 221 -8.58 8.21 16.19
C ALA A 221 -9.67 7.73 17.15
N TYR A 222 -9.33 7.54 18.45
CA TYR A 222 -10.24 7.03 19.47
C TYR A 222 -11.59 7.77 19.50
N SER A 223 -11.58 9.10 19.50
CA SER A 223 -12.80 9.92 19.54
C SER A 223 -13.47 10.10 18.17
N GLN A 224 -12.78 9.74 17.08
CA GLN A 224 -13.22 9.99 15.71
C GLN A 224 -13.86 8.77 15.03
N SER A 225 -13.63 7.57 15.57
CA SER A 225 -14.14 6.31 15.01
C SER A 225 -14.57 5.34 16.10
N PRO A 226 -15.89 5.08 16.27
CA PRO A 226 -16.38 4.07 17.19
C PRO A 226 -15.74 2.69 16.97
N GLY A 227 -15.51 2.30 15.72
CA GLY A 227 -14.87 1.01 15.40
C GLY A 227 -13.39 0.93 15.80
N ILE A 228 -12.70 2.07 15.95
CA ILE A 228 -11.35 2.09 16.52
C ILE A 228 -11.42 2.08 18.04
N ALA A 229 -12.34 2.84 18.65
CA ALA A 229 -12.54 2.81 20.10
C ALA A 229 -12.86 1.40 20.61
N GLU A 230 -13.73 0.66 19.92
CA GLU A 230 -14.07 -0.73 20.24
C GLU A 230 -12.89 -1.71 20.12
N LEU A 231 -11.91 -1.39 19.26
CA LEU A 231 -10.75 -2.23 19.00
C LEU A 231 -9.48 -1.78 19.71
N TYR A 232 -9.51 -0.65 20.44
CA TYR A 232 -8.32 0.01 20.99
C TYR A 232 -7.44 -0.97 21.77
N ASP A 233 -7.98 -1.58 22.83
CA ASP A 233 -7.23 -2.51 23.70
C ASP A 233 -6.75 -3.76 22.94
N ARG A 234 -7.52 -4.21 21.95
CA ARG A 234 -7.17 -5.39 21.14
C ARG A 234 -6.01 -5.08 20.21
N ILE A 235 -6.02 -3.92 19.56
CA ILE A 235 -4.90 -3.46 18.71
C ILE A 235 -3.67 -3.21 19.58
N GLU A 236 -3.83 -2.52 20.71
CA GLU A 236 -2.74 -2.24 21.64
C GLU A 236 -2.08 -3.53 22.13
N SER A 237 -2.88 -4.52 22.54
CA SER A 237 -2.39 -5.82 22.99
C SER A 237 -1.75 -6.63 21.86
N PHE A 238 -2.33 -6.62 20.66
CA PHE A 238 -1.85 -7.42 19.53
C PHE A 238 -0.48 -6.97 19.04
N TYR A 239 -0.25 -5.66 18.98
CA TYR A 239 1.03 -5.08 18.53
C TYR A 239 1.97 -4.77 19.70
N HIS A 240 1.65 -5.20 20.93
CA HIS A 240 2.44 -4.93 22.13
C HIS A 240 2.77 -3.44 22.33
N LEU A 241 1.79 -2.55 22.12
CA LEU A 241 2.01 -1.10 22.10
C LEU A 241 2.12 -0.46 23.47
N LYS A 242 1.89 -1.19 24.57
CA LYS A 242 2.12 -0.63 25.91
C LYS A 242 3.58 -0.19 26.02
N LYS A 243 3.82 1.05 26.43
CA LYS A 243 5.18 1.49 26.77
C LYS A 243 5.71 0.51 27.80
N SER A 244 6.88 -0.08 27.56
CA SER A 244 7.63 -0.72 28.62
C SER A 244 7.75 0.33 29.73
N GLU A 245 7.10 0.10 30.86
CA GLU A 245 7.35 0.91 32.05
C GLU A 245 8.86 0.80 32.27
N GLY A 246 9.56 1.89 32.01
CA GLY A 246 11.01 1.92 32.13
C GLY A 246 11.37 1.40 33.52
N THR A 247 12.16 0.34 33.56
CA THR A 247 12.98 0.03 34.71
C THR A 247 13.71 1.32 35.07
N LYS A 248 13.33 1.89 36.22
CA LYS A 248 13.94 3.09 36.80
C LYS A 248 15.46 2.93 36.93
#